data_AF-A0A3M2CYM4-F1
#
_entry.id   AF-A0A3M2CYM4-F1
#
_cell.length_a   1.000
_cell.length_b   1.000
_cell.length_c   1.000
_cell.angle_alpha   90.00
_cell.angle_beta   90.00
_cell.angle_gamma   90.00
#
_symmetry.space_group_name_H-M   'P 1'
#
loop_
_entity.id
_entity.type
_entity.pdbx_description
1 polymer ?
#
loop_
_entity_poly.entity_id
_entity_poly.type
_entity_poly.pdbx_seq_one_letter_code
_entity_poly.pdbx_strand_id
1 'polypeptide(L)' 'MEGALMKVLHTNFLRGWGGQSNRILMECRGLAERGWEVLLSVPRDSELAKRARAAGLAVDERVGYESLIRSVA' A
#
# COMPACT_ATOMS: atom_id res chain seq x y z
N MET A 1 2.17 3.51 -27.81
CA MET A 1 1.47 2.33 -27.26
C MET A 1 0.73 2.79 -26.03
N GLU A 2 -0.58 2.97 -26.15
CA GLU A 2 -1.44 3.22 -24.99
C GLU A 2 -1.57 1.89 -24.25
N GLY A 3 -0.86 1.75 -23.12
CA GLY A 3 -0.97 0.56 -22.29
C GLY A 3 -2.38 0.49 -21.69
N ALA A 4 -3.01 -0.68 -21.73
CA ALA A 4 -4.35 -0.86 -21.17
C ALA A 4 -4.38 -0.39 -19.69
N LEU A 5 -5.40 0.39 -19.32
CA LEU A 5 -5.66 0.75 -17.94
C LEU A 5 -5.89 -0.53 -17.12
N MET A 6 -5.13 -0.70 -16.04
CA MET A 6 -5.22 -1.89 -15.18
C MET A 6 -5.75 -1.55 -13.80
N LYS A 7 -6.17 -2.61 -13.09
CA LYS A 7 -6.45 -2.58 -11.66
C LYS A 7 -5.27 -3.17 -10.89
N VAL A 8 -4.77 -2.46 -9.89
CA VAL A 8 -3.59 -2.85 -9.10
C VAL A 8 -3.98 -2.92 -7.63
N LEU A 9 -3.76 -4.09 -7.02
CA LEU A 9 -3.77 -4.27 -5.58
C LEU A 9 -2.33 -4.30 -5.08
N HIS A 10 -1.98 -3.39 -4.18
CA HIS A 10 -0.70 -3.39 -3.51
C HIS A 10 -0.85 -3.76 -2.04
N THR A 11 -0.10 -4.77 -1.57
CA THR A 11 -0.09 -5.19 -0.17
C THR A 11 1.25 -4.90 0.49
N ASN A 12 1.23 -4.39 1.72
CA ASN A 12 2.42 -4.19 2.54
C ASN A 12 2.06 -4.41 4.01
N PHE A 13 2.96 -4.98 4.81
CA PHE A 13 2.70 -5.34 6.21
C PHE A 13 3.43 -4.47 7.23
N LEU A 14 4.24 -3.51 6.77
CA LEU A 14 4.93 -2.58 7.66
C LEU A 14 3.97 -1.57 8.26
N ARG A 15 4.11 -1.32 9.58
CA ARG A 15 3.39 -0.25 10.27
C ARG A 15 4.12 1.09 10.21
N GLY A 16 5.45 1.05 10.25
CA GLY A 16 6.31 2.24 10.26
C GLY A 16 6.57 2.83 8.88
N TRP A 17 7.30 3.95 8.88
CA TRP A 17 7.75 4.62 7.67
C TRP A 17 9.21 4.31 7.37
N GLY A 18 9.52 4.12 6.08
CA GLY A 18 10.87 3.82 5.62
C GLY A 18 10.94 3.83 4.09
N GLY A 19 12.12 3.48 3.56
CA GLY A 19 12.37 3.50 2.11
C GLY A 19 11.40 2.64 1.31
N GLN A 20 11.01 1.47 1.84
CA GLN A 20 10.02 0.60 1.19
C GLN A 20 8.64 1.26 1.11
N SER A 21 8.08 1.70 2.23
CA SER A 21 6.78 2.39 2.26
C SER A 21 6.77 3.65 1.39
N ASN A 22 7.88 4.41 1.35
CA ASN A 22 8.00 5.59 0.49
C ASN A 22 7.98 5.24 -0.99
N ARG A 23 8.73 4.21 -1.40
CA ARG A 23 8.73 3.72 -2.79
C ARG A 23 7.33 3.28 -3.22
N ILE A 24 6.66 2.50 -2.37
CA ILE A 24 5.30 2.00 -2.64
C ILE A 24 4.35 3.18 -2.90
N LEU A 25 4.40 4.21 -2.05
CA LEU A 25 3.57 5.40 -2.23
C LEU A 25 3.84 6.09 -3.57
N MET A 26 5.12 6.27 -3.93
CA MET A 26 5.51 6.92 -5.18
C MET A 26 5.07 6.12 -6.42
N GLU A 27 5.22 4.80 -6.40
CA GLU A 27 4.82 3.91 -7.49
C GLU A 27 3.29 3.90 -7.66
N CYS A 28 2.55 3.70 -6.56
CA CYS A 28 1.09 3.69 -6.59
C CYS A 28 0.51 5.02 -7.06
N ARG A 29 1.11 6.14 -6.62
CA ARG A 29 0.73 7.48 -7.07
C ARG A 29 0.98 7.65 -8.57
N GLY A 30 2.16 7.26 -9.07
CA GLY A 30 2.48 7.36 -10.49
C GLY A 30 1.61 6.46 -11.39
N LEU A 31 1.08 5.35 -10.86
CA LEU A 31 0.09 4.52 -11.56
C LEU A 31 -1.28 5.20 -11.59
N ALA A 32 -1.73 5.73 -10.44
CA ALA A 32 -2.99 6.48 -10.35
C ALA A 32 -2.99 7.73 -11.25
N GLU A 33 -1.87 8.47 -11.30
CA GLU A 33 -1.68 9.64 -12.20
C GLU A 33 -1.76 9.27 -13.68
N ARG A 34 -1.52 8.00 -14.04
CA ARG A 34 -1.70 7.46 -15.41
C ARG A 34 -3.13 6.94 -15.66
N GLY A 35 -4.04 7.13 -14.71
CA GLY A 35 -5.44 6.70 -14.81
C GLY A 35 -5.72 5.27 -14.36
N TRP A 36 -4.73 4.56 -13.80
CA TRP A 36 -4.93 3.18 -13.35
C TRP A 36 -5.71 3.15 -12.04
N GLU A 37 -6.49 2.10 -11.82
CA GLU A 37 -7.20 1.88 -10.56
C GLU A 37 -6.25 1.23 -9.56
N VAL A 38 -5.94 1.92 -8.46
CA VAL A 38 -4.97 1.46 -7.46
C VAL A 38 -5.61 1.38 -6.09
N LEU A 39 -5.49 0.23 -5.44
CA LEU A 39 -5.90 0.00 -4.05
C LEU A 39 -4.70 -0.47 -3.23
N LEU A 40 -4.42 0.21 -2.11
CA LEU A 40 -3.45 -0.25 -1.13
C LEU A 40 -4.16 -1.02 -0.02
N SER A 41 -3.93 -2.33 0.11
CA SER A 41 -4.40 -3.14 1.24
C SER A 41 -3.28 -3.33 2.26
N VAL A 42 -3.34 -2.61 3.37
CA VAL A 42 -2.23 -2.42 4.32
C VAL A 42 -2.73 -2.49 5.78
N PRO A 43 -1.86 -2.73 6.78
CA PRO A 43 -2.29 -2.76 8.17
C PRO A 43 -2.98 -1.47 8.57
N ARG A 44 -4.03 -1.65 9.37
CA ARG A 44 -4.68 -0.56 10.10
C ARG A 44 -3.66 0.36 10.78
N ASP A 45 -3.86 1.65 10.59
CA ASP A 45 -3.09 2.76 11.15
C ASP A 45 -1.62 2.82 10.72
N SER A 46 -1.23 2.07 9.68
CA SER A 46 0.13 2.17 9.13
C SER A 46 0.42 3.57 8.58
N GLU A 47 1.68 4.00 8.67
CA GLU A 47 2.10 5.29 8.09
C GLU A 47 1.86 5.35 6.57
N LEU A 48 1.93 4.21 5.89
CA LEU A 48 1.57 4.11 4.48
C LEU A 48 0.08 4.38 4.24
N ALA A 49 -0.84 3.83 5.06
CA ALA A 49 -2.27 4.10 4.94
C ALA A 49 -2.58 5.60 5.06
N LYS A 50 -2.01 6.26 6.08
CA LYS A 50 -2.22 7.70 6.32
C LYS A 50 -1.74 8.55 5.15
N ARG A 51 -0.52 8.29 4.67
CA ARG A 51 0.09 9.07 3.57
C ARG A 51 -0.56 8.77 2.21
N ALA A 52 -0.98 7.53 1.96
CA ALA A 52 -1.71 7.16 0.75
C ALA A 52 -3.06 7.89 0.66
N ARG A 53 -3.81 7.95 1.77
CA ARG A 53 -5.05 8.75 1.84
C ARG A 53 -4.81 10.23 1.61
N ALA A 54 -3.76 10.79 2.25
CA ALA A 54 -3.39 12.18 2.04
C ALA A 54 -2.99 12.47 0.57
N ALA A 55 -2.52 11.46 -0.16
CA ALA A 55 -2.22 11.54 -1.59
C ALA A 55 -3.43 11.22 -2.50
N GLY A 56 -4.63 11.01 -1.95
CA GLY A 56 -5.85 10.72 -2.70
C GLY A 56 -5.96 9.27 -3.22
N LEU A 57 -5.14 8.34 -2.72
CA LEU A 57 -5.19 6.94 -3.12
C LEU A 57 -6.23 6.16 -2.29
N ALA A 58 -6.84 5.13 -2.91
CA ALA A 58 -7.73 4.23 -2.21
C ALA A 58 -6.95 3.29 -1.27
N VAL A 59 -7.48 3.12 -0.05
CA VAL A 59 -6.85 2.31 0.99
C VAL A 59 -7.85 1.36 1.63
N ASP A 60 -7.46 0.09 1.75
CA ASP A 60 -8.13 -0.95 2.51
C ASP A 60 -7.27 -1.34 3.73
N GLU A 61 -7.78 -1.15 4.94
CA GLU A 61 -7.01 -1.38 6.18
C GLU A 61 -7.27 -2.74 6.83
N ARG A 62 -7.93 -3.66 6.09
CA ARG A 62 -8.35 -4.96 6.60
C ARG A 62 -7.26 -6.03 6.49
N VAL A 63 -6.13 -5.72 5.85
CA VAL A 63 -5.00 -6.66 5.80
C VAL A 63 -4.40 -6.83 7.19
N GLY A 64 -4.25 -8.09 7.59
CA GLY A 64 -3.55 -8.49 8.79
C GLY A 64 -2.72 -9.73 8.50
N TYR A 65 -1.71 -9.99 9.32
CA TYR A 65 -0.99 -11.25 9.32
C TYR A 65 -0.85 -11.71 10.76
N GLU A 66 -0.94 -13.02 10.96
CA GLU A 66 -0.59 -13.65 12.23
C GLU A 66 0.84 -14.16 12.12
N SER A 67 1.72 -13.74 13.02
CA SER A 67 3.04 -14.34 13.13
C SER A 67 2.90 -15.72 13.77
N LEU A 68 3.12 -16.78 12.99
CA LEU A 68 3.22 -18.14 13.50
C LEU A 68 4.56 -18.41 14.24
N ILE A 69 5.49 -17.44 14.23
CA ILE A 69 6.71 -17.52 15.02
C ILE A 69 6.32 -17.26 16.48
N ARG A 70 6.21 -18.33 17.25
CA ARG A 70 6.16 -18.24 18.71
C ARG A 70 7.53 -17.74 19.18
N SER A 71 7.54 -16.64 19.92
CA SER A 71 8.71 -16.26 20.70
C SER A 71 9.08 -17.45 21.59
N VAL A 72 10.20 -18.11 21.30
CA VAL A 72 10.90 -18.93 22.29
C VAL A 72 11.50 -17.95 23.28
N ALA A 73 10.77 -17.75 24.38
CA ALA A 73 11.32 -17.14 25.59
C ALA A 73 12.34 -18.10 26.23
#